data_AF-A0AA51IX03-F1
#
_entry.id   AF-A0AA51IX03-F1
#
_cell.length_a   1.000
_cell.length_b   1.000
_cell.length_c   1.000
_cell.angle_alpha   90.00
_cell.angle_beta   90.00
_cell.angle_gamma   90.00
#
_symmetry.space_group_name_H-M   'P 1'
#
loop_
_entity.id
_entity.type
_entity.pdbx_description
1 polymer ?
#
loop_
_entity_poly.entity_id
_entity_poly.type
_entity_poly.pdbx_seq_one_letter_code
_entity_poly.pdbx_strand_id
1 'polypeptide(L)'
;ILGAPASGKGTISSRIVKRYDIEHVSSGDKLREHIQKQTDLGKDVKSYLSQGKLVPDDLMIKFMVSELNKVDGKSWLLDGFPRTVAQASAIWKVEPVDLVLNLVVPFDVIIERVKNRWVHLPSGRVYNIGFNTPKVSGKDDVTGEDLVQRPDDKPEVVQRRLEIYENITRPVINFYKEKNILTNFEGRTSDEIWPKV
;
A
#
# COMPACT_ATOMS: atom_id res chain seq x y z
N ILE A 1 2.53 -1.33 7.90
CA ILE A 1 1.94 -2.59 7.38
C ILE A 1 2.64 -3.03 6.10
N LEU A 2 3.01 -4.31 6.01
CA LEU A 2 3.71 -4.95 4.89
C LEU A 2 2.84 -6.05 4.27
N GLY A 3 3.21 -6.47 3.06
CA GLY A 3 2.51 -7.51 2.30
C GLY A 3 2.56 -7.26 0.79
N ALA A 4 2.36 -8.31 -0.01
CA ALA A 4 2.41 -8.24 -1.47
C ALA A 4 1.42 -7.22 -2.06
N PRO A 5 1.62 -6.70 -3.28
CA PRO A 5 0.56 -6.02 -4.04
C PRO A 5 -0.75 -6.82 -3.97
N ALA A 6 -1.91 -6.14 -3.84
CA ALA A 6 -3.23 -6.79 -3.73
C ALA A 6 -3.48 -7.77 -2.54
N SER A 7 -2.58 -7.85 -1.55
CA SER A 7 -2.80 -8.63 -0.32
C SER A 7 -3.93 -8.11 0.58
N GLY A 8 -4.54 -6.97 0.27
CA GLY A 8 -5.59 -6.36 1.09
C GLY A 8 -5.07 -5.40 2.16
N LYS A 9 -3.79 -5.00 2.10
CA LYS A 9 -3.21 -3.97 3.00
C LYS A 9 -4.10 -2.75 3.15
N GLY A 10 -4.49 -2.10 2.05
CA GLY A 10 -5.33 -0.89 2.11
C GLY A 10 -6.67 -1.12 2.82
N THR A 11 -7.29 -2.30 2.65
CA THR A 11 -8.52 -2.67 3.36
C THR A 11 -8.27 -2.81 4.85
N ILE A 12 -7.22 -3.54 5.25
CA ILE A 12 -6.85 -3.69 6.66
C ILE A 12 -6.45 -2.35 7.27
N SER A 13 -5.62 -1.55 6.59
CA SER A 13 -5.25 -0.19 6.99
C SER A 13 -6.47 0.69 7.26
N SER A 14 -7.44 0.70 6.34
CA SER A 14 -8.68 1.46 6.51
C SER A 14 -9.48 1.01 7.74
N ARG A 15 -9.53 -0.30 8.03
CA ARG A 15 -10.20 -0.83 9.22
C ARG A 15 -9.46 -0.46 10.51
N ILE A 16 -8.13 -0.53 10.53
CA ILE A 16 -7.31 -0.10 11.68
C ILE A 16 -7.55 1.37 11.97
N VAL A 17 -7.42 2.24 10.95
CA VAL A 17 -7.60 3.69 11.06
C VAL A 17 -8.98 4.03 11.61
N LYS A 18 -10.03 3.40 11.08
CA LYS A 18 -11.40 3.60 11.55
C LYS A 18 -11.63 3.13 12.99
N ARG A 19 -10.95 2.06 13.42
CA ARG A 19 -11.16 1.46 14.75
C ARG A 19 -10.36 2.14 15.85
N TYR A 20 -9.14 2.58 15.55
CA TYR A 20 -8.18 3.06 16.55
C TYR A 20 -7.86 4.56 16.45
N ASP A 21 -8.49 5.28 15.51
CA ASP A 21 -8.32 6.73 15.33
C ASP A 21 -6.85 7.15 15.18
N ILE A 22 -6.15 6.50 14.25
CA ILE A 22 -4.73 6.74 13.96
C ILE A 22 -4.54 7.35 12.57
N GLU A 23 -3.49 8.13 12.40
CA GLU A 23 -3.18 8.80 11.14
C GLU A 23 -2.72 7.80 10.07
N HIS A 24 -3.31 7.84 8.87
CA HIS A 24 -2.94 6.95 7.78
C HIS A 24 -1.93 7.61 6.83
N VAL A 25 -0.71 7.10 6.81
CA VAL A 25 0.35 7.60 5.93
C VAL A 25 0.63 6.57 4.83
N SER A 26 -0.15 6.68 3.74
CA SER A 26 -0.02 5.84 2.54
C SER A 26 0.92 6.48 1.52
N SER A 27 2.13 5.91 1.35
CA SER A 27 3.11 6.43 0.39
C SER A 27 2.55 6.47 -1.03
N GLY A 28 1.81 5.43 -1.41
CA GLY A 28 1.21 5.31 -2.73
C GLY A 28 0.13 6.34 -2.99
N ASP A 29 -0.75 6.61 -2.03
CA ASP A 29 -1.83 7.60 -2.21
C ASP A 29 -1.28 9.02 -2.22
N LYS A 30 -0.32 9.32 -1.33
CA LYS A 30 0.34 10.62 -1.29
C LYS A 30 1.12 10.92 -2.58
N LEU A 31 1.88 9.95 -3.11
CA LEU A 31 2.56 10.15 -4.41
C LEU A 31 1.56 10.34 -5.57
N ARG A 32 0.41 9.67 -5.54
CA ARG A 32 -0.65 9.87 -6.55
C ARG A 32 -1.30 11.25 -6.44
N GLU A 33 -1.50 11.74 -5.23
CA GLU A 33 -1.97 13.12 -4.99
C GLU A 33 -1.01 14.14 -5.61
N HIS A 34 0.30 13.96 -5.43
CA HIS A 34 1.32 14.78 -6.07
C HIS A 34 1.27 14.73 -7.60
N ILE A 35 1.03 13.54 -8.19
CA ILE A 35 0.84 13.38 -9.64
C ILE A 35 -0.40 14.13 -10.11
N GLN A 36 -1.53 14.00 -9.41
CA GLN A 36 -2.79 14.67 -9.76
C GLN A 36 -2.65 16.19 -9.68
N LYS A 37 -1.96 16.70 -8.65
CA LYS A 37 -1.65 18.13 -8.45
C LYS A 37 -0.54 18.65 -9.36
N GLN A 38 0.09 17.78 -10.16
CA GLN A 38 1.19 18.12 -11.07
C GLN A 38 2.37 18.84 -10.38
N THR A 39 2.66 18.50 -9.13
CA THR A 39 3.82 19.05 -8.42
C THR A 39 5.12 18.50 -9.05
N ASP A 40 6.26 19.12 -8.76
CA ASP A 40 7.54 18.66 -9.32
C ASP A 40 7.85 17.20 -8.91
N LEU A 41 7.67 16.87 -7.62
CA LEU A 41 7.72 15.49 -7.15
C LEU A 41 6.77 14.56 -7.94
N GLY A 42 5.54 15.00 -8.21
CA GLY A 42 4.56 14.23 -8.96
C GLY A 42 5.01 13.94 -10.39
N LYS A 43 5.59 14.94 -11.08
CA LYS A 43 6.15 14.78 -12.43
C LYS A 43 7.31 13.78 -12.42
N ASP A 44 8.20 13.88 -11.42
CA ASP A 44 9.38 13.03 -11.29
C ASP A 44 9.01 11.56 -11.04
N VAL A 45 8.03 11.30 -10.18
CA VAL A 45 7.66 9.93 -9.78
C VAL A 45 6.66 9.26 -10.72
N LYS A 46 5.97 10.01 -11.58
CA LYS A 46 4.92 9.50 -12.48
C LYS A 46 5.39 8.34 -13.35
N SER A 47 6.58 8.45 -13.92
CA SER A 47 7.15 7.44 -14.84
C SER A 47 7.51 6.14 -14.10
N TYR A 48 8.00 6.24 -12.86
CA TYR A 48 8.33 5.06 -12.05
C TYR A 48 7.06 4.26 -11.75
N LEU A 49 6.01 4.93 -11.28
CA LEU A 49 4.76 4.25 -10.91
C LEU A 49 4.06 3.62 -12.12
N SER A 50 3.98 4.31 -13.26
CA SER A 50 3.33 3.77 -14.46
C SER A 50 4.07 2.56 -15.06
N GLN A 51 5.38 2.45 -14.81
CA GLN A 51 6.21 1.33 -15.25
C GLN A 51 6.36 0.22 -14.19
N GLY A 52 5.68 0.35 -13.04
CA GLY A 52 5.78 -0.59 -11.92
C GLY A 52 7.14 -0.59 -11.22
N LYS A 53 7.95 0.45 -11.41
CA LYS A 53 9.26 0.61 -10.77
C LYS A 53 9.12 1.25 -9.39
N LEU A 54 10.12 1.04 -8.55
CA LEU A 54 10.24 1.77 -7.29
C LEU A 54 10.77 3.19 -7.57
N VAL A 55 10.25 4.15 -6.80
CA VAL A 55 10.86 5.48 -6.70
C VAL A 55 12.23 5.32 -6.00
N PRO A 56 13.28 6.06 -6.42
CA PRO A 56 14.59 6.00 -5.79
C PRO A 56 14.53 6.17 -4.27
N ASP A 57 15.33 5.38 -3.55
CA ASP A 57 15.28 5.31 -2.08
C ASP A 57 15.50 6.65 -1.41
N ASP A 58 16.50 7.43 -1.82
CA ASP A 58 16.78 8.75 -1.23
C ASP A 58 15.61 9.72 -1.35
N LEU A 59 14.94 9.70 -2.51
CA LEU A 59 13.76 10.53 -2.75
C LEU A 59 12.58 10.05 -1.89
N MET A 60 12.36 8.73 -1.84
CA MET A 60 11.29 8.11 -1.06
C MET A 60 11.47 8.34 0.44
N ILE A 61 12.70 8.21 0.96
CA ILE A 61 13.04 8.44 2.37
C ILE A 61 12.78 9.91 2.74
N LYS A 62 13.33 10.86 1.99
CA LYS A 62 13.11 12.30 2.23
C LYS A 62 11.63 12.64 2.25
N PHE A 63 10.88 12.12 1.29
CA PHE A 63 9.44 12.33 1.20
C PHE A 63 8.70 11.76 2.42
N MET A 64 8.97 10.51 2.80
CA MET A 64 8.27 9.89 3.93
C MET A 64 8.61 10.53 5.27
N VAL A 65 9.85 10.94 5.50
CA VAL A 65 10.23 11.71 6.69
C VAL A 65 9.43 13.02 6.73
N SER A 66 9.28 13.72 5.60
CA SER A 66 8.48 14.95 5.55
C SER A 66 7.00 14.71 5.83
N GLU A 67 6.44 13.55 5.45
CA GLU A 67 5.05 13.20 5.75
C GLU A 67 4.86 12.80 7.21
N LEU A 68 5.83 12.09 7.81
CA LEU A 68 5.79 11.71 9.23
C LEU A 68 5.88 12.92 10.15
N ASN A 69 6.70 13.91 9.81
CA ASN A 69 6.77 15.16 10.58
C ASN A 69 5.42 15.91 10.66
N LYS A 70 4.50 15.69 9.71
CA LYS A 70 3.16 16.31 9.74
C LYS A 70 2.22 15.65 10.73
N VAL A 71 2.53 14.44 11.17
CA VAL A 71 1.75 13.65 12.13
C VAL A 71 2.53 13.43 13.43
N ASP A 72 3.56 14.25 13.67
CA ASP A 72 4.35 14.21 14.90
C ASP A 72 3.46 14.36 16.14
N GLY A 73 3.77 13.58 17.18
CA GLY A 73 2.97 13.48 18.40
C GLY A 73 1.63 12.74 18.27
N LYS A 74 1.31 12.14 17.11
CA LYS A 74 0.13 11.29 16.91
C LYS A 74 0.52 9.85 16.61
N SER A 75 -0.36 8.91 16.93
CA SER A 75 -0.23 7.52 16.45
C SER A 75 -0.49 7.47 14.95
N TRP A 76 0.35 6.73 14.22
CA TRP A 76 0.29 6.65 12.76
C TRP A 76 0.44 5.21 12.25
N LEU A 77 -0.04 4.98 11.03
CA LEU A 77 0.12 3.75 10.27
C LEU A 77 0.78 4.04 8.92
N LEU A 78 2.01 3.53 8.74
CA LEU A 78 2.69 3.53 7.45
C LEU A 78 2.14 2.40 6.55
N ASP A 79 1.64 2.75 5.37
CA ASP A 79 1.19 1.80 4.34
C ASP A 79 1.99 2.00 3.03
N GLY A 80 2.56 0.91 2.53
CA GLY A 80 3.34 0.92 1.29
C GLY A 80 4.75 1.48 1.42
N PHE A 81 5.25 1.71 2.64
CA PHE A 81 6.63 2.05 2.97
C PHE A 81 6.99 1.41 4.34
N PRO A 82 8.23 0.93 4.54
CA PRO A 82 9.33 0.83 3.56
C PRO A 82 9.16 -0.34 2.57
N ARG A 83 9.80 -0.23 1.41
CA ARG A 83 9.82 -1.26 0.35
C ARG A 83 11.19 -1.85 0.06
N THR A 84 12.25 -1.26 0.61
CA THR A 84 13.64 -1.76 0.52
C THR A 84 14.27 -1.79 1.91
N VAL A 85 15.31 -2.59 2.08
CA VAL A 85 16.05 -2.65 3.36
C VAL A 85 16.73 -1.31 3.68
N ALA A 86 17.19 -0.58 2.66
CA ALA A 86 17.76 0.76 2.84
C ALA A 86 16.72 1.74 3.40
N GLN A 87 15.49 1.74 2.85
CA GLN A 87 14.38 2.53 3.39
C GLN A 87 14.05 2.13 4.84
N ALA A 88 14.00 0.83 5.13
CA ALA A 88 13.70 0.32 6.48
C ALA A 88 14.78 0.71 7.51
N SER A 89 16.05 0.63 7.12
CA SER A 89 17.19 1.05 7.93
C SER A 89 17.20 2.56 8.15
N ALA A 90 16.88 3.36 7.13
CA ALA A 90 16.83 4.81 7.22
C ALA A 90 15.72 5.27 8.17
N ILE A 91 14.49 4.73 8.01
CA ILE A 91 13.38 5.15 8.88
C ILE A 91 13.61 4.72 10.32
N TRP A 92 14.14 3.52 10.55
CA TRP A 92 14.46 3.03 11.89
C TRP A 92 15.39 3.96 12.68
N LYS A 93 16.26 4.71 12.01
CA LYS A 93 17.19 5.66 12.64
C LYS A 93 16.54 7.00 12.98
N VAL A 94 15.48 7.37 12.26
CA VAL A 94 14.79 8.66 12.42
C VAL A 94 13.62 8.50 13.38
N GLU A 95 12.78 7.50 13.12
CA GLU A 95 11.55 7.22 13.84
C GLU A 95 11.43 5.69 14.01
N PRO A 96 11.88 5.13 15.15
CA PRO A 96 11.76 3.71 15.43
C PRO A 96 10.29 3.26 15.40
N VAL A 97 10.02 2.13 14.74
CA VAL A 97 8.67 1.60 14.60
C VAL A 97 8.39 0.61 15.73
N ASP A 98 7.22 0.72 16.38
CA ASP A 98 6.85 -0.19 17.47
C ASP A 98 6.35 -1.56 16.99
N LEU A 99 5.62 -1.58 15.86
CA LEU A 99 4.92 -2.77 15.37
C LEU A 99 4.88 -2.84 13.84
N VAL A 100 5.17 -4.01 13.30
CA VAL A 100 5.10 -4.31 11.87
C VAL A 100 4.13 -5.45 11.60
N LEU A 101 2.96 -5.09 11.07
CA LEU A 101 1.96 -6.06 10.59
C LEU A 101 2.36 -6.54 9.19
N ASN A 102 2.51 -7.84 8.97
CA ASN A 102 2.78 -8.43 7.65
C ASN A 102 1.62 -9.32 7.21
N LEU A 103 0.99 -8.98 6.08
CA LEU A 103 -0.10 -9.77 5.50
C LEU A 103 0.45 -10.83 4.56
N VAL A 104 0.19 -12.10 4.88
CA VAL A 104 0.60 -13.26 4.10
C VAL A 104 -0.62 -13.83 3.38
N VAL A 105 -0.66 -13.64 2.07
CA VAL A 105 -1.77 -14.08 1.21
C VAL A 105 -1.20 -14.96 0.10
N PRO A 106 -1.82 -16.12 -0.19
CA PRO A 106 -1.39 -17.01 -1.27
C PRO A 106 -1.29 -16.31 -2.63
N PHE A 107 -0.28 -16.69 -3.43
CA PHE A 107 0.05 -16.03 -4.69
C PHE A 107 -1.07 -16.12 -5.73
N ASP A 108 -1.77 -17.25 -5.80
CA ASP A 108 -2.95 -17.46 -6.65
C ASP A 108 -4.03 -16.40 -6.39
N VAL A 109 -4.31 -16.12 -5.12
CA VAL A 109 -5.28 -15.10 -4.69
C VAL A 109 -4.81 -13.68 -5.06
N ILE A 110 -3.52 -13.41 -4.94
CA ILE A 110 -2.95 -12.10 -5.30
C ILE A 110 -3.16 -11.81 -6.80
N ILE A 111 -2.89 -12.80 -7.66
CA ILE A 111 -3.04 -12.67 -9.10
C ILE A 111 -4.50 -12.42 -9.49
N GLU A 112 -5.43 -13.16 -8.88
CA GLU A 112 -6.87 -12.98 -9.12
C GLU A 112 -7.33 -11.57 -8.74
N ARG A 113 -6.93 -11.10 -7.56
CA ARG A 113 -7.34 -9.78 -7.06
C ARG A 113 -6.84 -8.63 -7.91
N VAL A 114 -5.65 -8.73 -8.45
CA VAL A 114 -5.14 -7.65 -9.30
C VAL A 114 -6.05 -7.43 -10.49
N LYS A 115 -6.40 -8.51 -11.20
CA LYS A 115 -7.17 -8.44 -12.46
C LYS A 115 -8.53 -7.77 -12.27
N ASN A 116 -9.09 -7.92 -11.08
CA ASN A 116 -10.46 -7.53 -10.76
C ASN A 116 -10.56 -6.21 -9.97
N ARG A 117 -9.46 -5.46 -9.83
CA ARG A 117 -9.43 -4.23 -9.04
C ARG A 117 -9.97 -3.03 -9.82
N TRP A 118 -10.86 -2.28 -9.18
CA TRP A 118 -11.46 -1.04 -9.66
C TRP A 118 -11.37 0.04 -8.60
N VAL A 119 -11.27 1.30 -9.01
CA VAL A 119 -11.08 2.42 -8.08
C VAL A 119 -11.96 3.60 -8.48
N HIS A 120 -12.60 4.19 -7.48
CA HIS A 120 -13.22 5.49 -7.61
C HIS A 120 -12.17 6.58 -7.35
N LEU A 121 -11.73 7.30 -8.39
CA LEU A 121 -10.59 8.24 -8.27
C LEU A 121 -10.81 9.37 -7.25
N PRO A 122 -11.96 10.06 -7.22
CA PRO A 122 -12.18 11.19 -6.30
C PRO A 122 -12.10 10.80 -4.83
N SER A 123 -12.58 9.60 -4.47
CA SER A 123 -12.62 9.17 -3.07
C SER A 123 -11.52 8.18 -2.68
N GLY A 124 -10.81 7.61 -3.66
CA GLY A 124 -9.87 6.51 -3.44
C GLY A 124 -10.52 5.18 -3.07
N ARG A 125 -11.85 5.05 -3.06
CA ARG A 125 -12.55 3.78 -2.75
C ARG A 125 -12.14 2.70 -3.76
N VAL A 126 -11.87 1.50 -3.25
CA VAL A 126 -11.39 0.36 -4.05
C VAL A 126 -12.43 -0.75 -4.03
N TYR A 127 -12.76 -1.26 -5.20
CA TYR A 127 -13.63 -2.40 -5.43
C TYR A 127 -12.82 -3.54 -6.05
N ASN A 128 -13.23 -4.76 -5.78
CA ASN A 128 -12.64 -5.97 -6.34
C ASN A 128 -13.75 -6.93 -6.73
N ILE A 129 -13.93 -7.16 -8.02
CA ILE A 129 -14.97 -8.06 -8.53
C ILE A 129 -14.72 -9.47 -7.95
N GLY A 130 -15.70 -9.99 -7.23
CA GLY A 130 -15.65 -11.29 -6.53
C GLY A 130 -15.40 -11.21 -5.02
N PHE A 131 -14.83 -10.11 -4.51
CA PHE A 131 -14.61 -9.92 -3.06
C PHE A 131 -15.49 -8.79 -2.51
N ASN A 132 -15.41 -7.61 -3.11
CA ASN A 132 -16.24 -6.45 -2.79
C ASN A 132 -16.70 -5.78 -4.09
N THR A 133 -17.52 -6.53 -4.83
CA THR A 133 -18.13 -6.09 -6.09
C THR A 133 -19.03 -4.88 -5.83
N PRO A 134 -18.98 -3.83 -6.68
CA PRO A 134 -19.92 -2.71 -6.56
C PRO A 134 -21.35 -3.19 -6.81
N LYS A 135 -22.33 -2.50 -6.20
CA LYS A 135 -23.76 -2.78 -6.37
C LYS A 135 -24.20 -2.65 -7.83
N VAL A 136 -23.61 -1.70 -8.55
CA VAL A 136 -23.81 -1.49 -9.98
C VAL A 136 -22.46 -1.60 -10.68
N SER A 137 -22.39 -2.46 -11.70
CA SER A 137 -21.15 -2.71 -12.43
C SER A 137 -20.53 -1.42 -12.97
N GLY A 138 -19.27 -1.18 -12.64
CA GLY A 138 -18.52 0.00 -13.07
C GLY A 138 -18.88 1.31 -12.37
N LYS A 139 -19.74 1.29 -11.34
CA LYS A 139 -20.16 2.49 -10.60
C LYS A 139 -19.77 2.44 -9.13
N ASP A 140 -19.42 3.59 -8.56
CA ASP A 140 -19.19 3.73 -7.14
C ASP A 140 -20.49 3.65 -6.34
N ASP A 141 -20.50 2.89 -5.24
CA ASP A 141 -21.70 2.63 -4.43
C ASP A 141 -22.22 3.85 -3.67
N VAL A 142 -21.40 4.89 -3.50
CA VAL A 142 -21.74 6.10 -2.74
C VAL A 142 -22.14 7.24 -3.65
N THR A 143 -21.38 7.48 -4.73
CA THR A 143 -21.61 8.62 -5.63
C THR A 143 -22.29 8.26 -6.94
N GLY A 144 -22.28 6.98 -7.36
CA GLY A 144 -22.77 6.55 -8.67
C GLY A 144 -21.87 6.96 -9.84
N GLU A 145 -20.69 7.54 -9.56
CA GLU A 145 -19.69 7.93 -10.54
C GLU A 145 -18.94 6.70 -11.09
N ASP A 146 -18.25 6.88 -12.22
CA ASP A 146 -17.52 5.79 -12.88
C ASP A 146 -16.31 5.32 -12.08
N LEU A 147 -16.17 4.00 -12.01
CA LEU A 147 -14.95 3.34 -11.55
C LEU A 147 -13.97 3.20 -12.71
N VAL A 148 -12.68 3.27 -12.40
CA VAL A 148 -11.61 3.07 -13.37
C VAL A 148 -10.59 2.06 -12.88
N GLN A 149 -9.91 1.42 -13.81
CA GLN A 149 -8.69 0.66 -13.54
C GLN A 149 -7.48 1.58 -13.65
N ARG A 150 -6.52 1.46 -12.73
CA ARG A 150 -5.33 2.30 -12.77
C ARG A 150 -4.35 1.77 -13.83
N PRO A 151 -3.52 2.65 -14.43
CA PRO A 151 -2.48 2.21 -15.36
C PRO A 151 -1.50 1.19 -14.75
N ASP A 152 -1.27 1.26 -13.43
CA ASP A 152 -0.37 0.35 -12.69
C ASP A 152 -1.03 -0.96 -12.22
N ASP A 153 -2.30 -1.19 -12.56
CA ASP A 153 -3.02 -2.45 -12.35
C ASP A 153 -3.03 -3.33 -13.62
N LYS A 154 -2.35 -2.91 -14.72
CA LYS A 154 -2.16 -3.73 -15.93
C LYS A 154 -1.37 -5.01 -15.63
N PRO A 155 -1.66 -6.16 -16.27
CA PRO A 155 -1.01 -7.44 -15.98
C PRO A 155 0.52 -7.39 -15.98
N GLU A 156 1.13 -6.73 -16.97
CA GLU A 156 2.59 -6.65 -17.11
C GLU A 156 3.22 -5.81 -15.99
N VAL A 157 2.55 -4.72 -15.62
CA VAL A 157 2.99 -3.83 -14.53
C VAL A 157 2.90 -4.54 -13.19
N VAL A 158 1.84 -5.32 -12.99
CA VAL A 158 1.63 -6.08 -11.76
C VAL A 158 2.66 -7.18 -11.62
N GLN A 159 2.92 -7.92 -12.69
CA GLN A 159 3.95 -8.95 -12.68
C GLN A 159 5.28 -8.35 -12.22
N ARG A 160 5.68 -7.21 -12.78
CA ARG A 160 6.89 -6.49 -12.34
C ARG A 160 6.83 -6.07 -10.87
N ARG A 161 5.68 -5.62 -10.37
CA ARG A 161 5.51 -5.27 -8.95
C ARG A 161 5.63 -6.49 -8.03
N LEU A 162 5.18 -7.66 -8.48
CA LEU A 162 5.34 -8.92 -7.74
C LEU A 162 6.79 -9.39 -7.75
N GLU A 163 7.48 -9.30 -8.88
CA GLU A 163 8.92 -9.57 -9.00
C GLU A 163 9.74 -8.65 -8.06
N ILE A 164 9.42 -7.36 -8.05
CA ILE A 164 10.04 -6.39 -7.14
C ILE A 164 9.72 -6.74 -5.69
N TYR A 165 8.47 -7.08 -5.38
CA TYR A 165 8.10 -7.47 -4.02
C TYR A 165 8.94 -8.66 -3.55
N GLU A 166 9.07 -9.69 -4.37
CA GLU A 166 9.77 -10.92 -4.00
C GLU A 166 11.28 -10.71 -3.82
N ASN A 167 11.90 -9.94 -4.72
CA ASN A 167 13.36 -9.75 -4.73
C ASN A 167 13.84 -8.61 -3.84
N ILE A 168 13.02 -7.56 -3.64
CA ILE A 168 13.45 -6.32 -2.99
C ILE A 168 12.68 -6.04 -1.70
N THR A 169 11.35 -6.25 -1.69
CA THR A 169 10.52 -5.94 -0.51
C THR A 169 10.47 -7.08 0.50
N ARG A 170 10.50 -8.35 0.07
CA ARG A 170 10.50 -9.51 0.97
C ARG A 170 11.66 -9.49 1.98
N PRO A 171 12.91 -9.09 1.62
CA PRO A 171 13.99 -8.90 2.59
C PRO A 171 13.68 -7.92 3.74
N VAL A 172 12.77 -6.96 3.56
CA VAL A 172 12.32 -6.04 4.63
C VAL A 172 11.62 -6.79 5.76
N ILE A 173 10.93 -7.90 5.45
CA ILE A 173 10.30 -8.76 6.45
C ILE A 173 11.38 -9.34 7.39
N ASN A 174 12.49 -9.81 6.83
CA ASN A 174 13.59 -10.34 7.65
C ASN A 174 14.21 -9.27 8.54
N PHE A 175 14.43 -8.06 8.02
CA PHE A 175 14.94 -6.92 8.80
C PHE A 175 14.10 -6.64 10.07
N TYR A 176 12.77 -6.68 9.96
CA TYR A 176 11.89 -6.45 11.11
C TYR A 176 11.66 -7.70 11.98
N LYS A 177 11.76 -8.90 11.38
CA LYS A 177 11.73 -10.16 12.12
C LYS A 177 12.91 -10.26 13.09
N GLU A 178 14.11 -9.88 12.65
CA GLU A 178 15.32 -9.85 13.50
C GLU A 178 15.20 -8.86 14.68
N LYS A 179 14.35 -7.84 14.54
CA LYS A 179 14.05 -6.87 15.61
C LYS A 179 12.92 -7.31 16.54
N ASN A 180 12.30 -8.47 16.30
CA ASN A 180 11.20 -9.02 17.08
C ASN A 180 9.96 -8.10 17.20
N ILE A 181 9.71 -7.28 16.18
CA ILE A 181 8.53 -6.38 16.11
C ILE A 181 7.57 -6.73 14.95
N LEU A 182 7.82 -7.85 14.27
CA LEU A 182 7.02 -8.28 13.12
C LEU A 182 6.02 -9.37 13.51
N THR A 183 4.75 -9.16 13.15
CA THR A 183 3.66 -10.13 13.32
C THR A 183 3.07 -10.50 11.97
N ASN A 184 2.99 -11.79 11.68
CA ASN A 184 2.38 -12.32 10.46
C ASN A 184 0.89 -12.56 10.65
N PHE A 185 0.10 -12.16 9.65
CA PHE A 185 -1.33 -12.46 9.57
C PHE A 185 -1.61 -13.18 8.26
N GLU A 186 -1.94 -14.46 8.37
CA GLU A 186 -2.16 -15.34 7.23
C GLU A 186 -3.66 -15.50 6.95
N GLY A 187 -4.02 -15.46 5.68
CA GLY A 187 -5.38 -15.74 5.22
C GLY A 187 -5.54 -15.54 3.71
N ARG A 188 -6.65 -16.03 3.17
CA ARG A 188 -7.01 -15.84 1.77
C ARG A 188 -7.81 -14.57 1.58
N THR A 189 -8.68 -14.22 2.54
CA THR A 189 -9.53 -13.02 2.47
C THR A 189 -9.16 -11.96 3.51
N SER A 190 -9.47 -10.69 3.22
CA SER A 190 -9.31 -9.62 4.23
C SER A 190 -10.24 -9.84 5.43
N ASP A 191 -11.37 -10.53 5.26
CA ASP A 191 -12.30 -10.86 6.34
C ASP A 191 -11.83 -12.01 7.22
N GLU A 192 -11.05 -12.95 6.67
CA GLU A 192 -10.34 -13.96 7.48
C GLU A 192 -9.18 -13.37 8.27
N ILE A 193 -8.48 -12.39 7.68
CA ILE A 193 -7.30 -11.75 8.29
C ILE A 193 -7.70 -10.77 9.39
N TRP A 194 -8.73 -9.94 9.15
CA TRP A 194 -9.07 -8.83 10.03
C TRP A 194 -9.34 -9.20 11.50
N PRO A 195 -10.07 -10.27 11.84
CA PRO A 195 -10.32 -10.64 13.24
C PRO A 195 -9.04 -11.00 14.02
N LYS A 196 -7.94 -11.28 13.32
CA LYS A 196 -6.64 -11.62 13.92
C LYS A 196 -5.79 -10.37 14.18
N VAL A 197 -6.02 -9.30 13.42
CA VAL A 197 -5.27 -8.02 13.44
C VAL A 197 -5.80 -7.11 14.54
#